data_AF-A0A4T0VJB1-F1
#
_entry.id   AF-A0A4T0VJB1-F1
#
_cell.length_a   1.000
_cell.length_b   1.000
_cell.length_c   1.000
_cell.angle_alpha   90.00
_cell.angle_beta   90.00
_cell.angle_gamma   90.00
#
_symmetry.space_group_name_H-M   'P 1'
#
loop_
_entity.id
_entity.type
_entity.pdbx_description
1 polymer ?
#
loop_
_entity_poly.entity_id
_entity_poly.type
_entity_poly.pdbx_seq_one_letter_code
_entity_poly.pdbx_strand_id
1 'polypeptide(L)'
;MTGRSVFFAGTTSKGDWRKHLADSISHLPVTVFNPFRPDWDSTWREDVSDARFKGQVEWELEMQERADIIVVYFEPDTEAHISLLELGLCARSGKAIVACSEGYKKRGNVQVVCARYGIPLVDSYDALRERLVSELQGASINSKTR
;
A
#
# COMPACT_ATOMS: atom_id res chain seq x y z
N MET A 1 11.14 -19.03 -0.46
CA MET A 1 10.70 -18.29 -1.67
C MET A 1 11.63 -17.10 -1.81
N THR A 2 12.25 -16.88 -2.97
CA THR A 2 13.32 -15.88 -3.17
C THR A 2 12.84 -14.61 -3.90
N GLY A 3 11.54 -14.31 -3.88
CA GLY A 3 10.95 -13.10 -4.48
C GLY A 3 10.69 -12.01 -3.44
N ARG A 4 10.70 -10.74 -3.87
CA ARG A 4 10.27 -9.61 -3.03
C ARG A 4 8.76 -9.69 -2.77
N SER A 5 8.30 -9.04 -1.73
CA SER A 5 6.89 -8.90 -1.39
C SER A 5 6.45 -7.44 -1.34
N VAL A 6 5.20 -7.17 -1.73
CA VAL A 6 4.59 -5.84 -1.68
C VAL A 6 3.20 -5.88 -1.05
N PHE A 7 2.93 -4.98 -0.11
CA PHE A 7 1.60 -4.77 0.47
C PHE A 7 0.93 -3.54 -0.15
N PHE A 8 -0.35 -3.65 -0.51
CA PHE A 8 -1.13 -2.58 -1.14
C PHE A 8 -2.09 -1.92 -0.14
N ALA A 9 -1.58 -1.03 0.71
CA ALA A 9 -2.39 -0.13 1.53
C ALA A 9 -3.00 0.99 0.68
N GLY A 10 -4.08 1.59 1.17
CA GLY A 10 -4.71 2.73 0.50
C GLY A 10 -6.21 2.62 0.32
N THR A 11 -6.75 3.53 -0.46
CA THR A 11 -8.19 3.72 -0.66
C THR A 11 -8.89 2.51 -1.24
N THR A 12 -10.19 2.39 -0.93
CA THR A 12 -11.11 1.39 -1.50
C THR A 12 -12.32 2.04 -2.17
N SER A 13 -12.31 3.38 -2.31
CA SER A 13 -13.48 4.19 -2.65
C SER A 13 -13.85 4.21 -4.14
N LYS A 14 -12.89 4.08 -5.06
CA LYS A 14 -13.13 4.22 -6.51
C LYS A 14 -12.56 3.03 -7.27
N GLY A 15 -13.24 1.89 -7.18
CA GLY A 15 -12.84 0.65 -7.85
C GLY A 15 -11.57 0.02 -7.27
N ASP A 16 -11.16 -1.12 -7.82
CA ASP A 16 -10.00 -1.87 -7.36
C ASP A 16 -8.73 -1.52 -8.17
N TRP A 17 -8.10 -0.39 -7.85
CA TRP A 17 -6.82 0.00 -8.41
C TRP A 17 -5.70 -1.03 -8.13
N ARG A 18 -5.84 -1.82 -7.06
CA ARG A 18 -4.85 -2.81 -6.65
C ARG A 18 -4.76 -3.94 -7.65
N LYS A 19 -5.89 -4.33 -8.24
CA LYS A 19 -5.92 -5.30 -9.34
C LYS A 19 -5.08 -4.80 -10.52
N HIS A 20 -5.30 -3.57 -10.97
CA HIS A 20 -4.53 -2.99 -12.07
C HIS A 20 -3.04 -2.88 -11.75
N LEU A 21 -2.69 -2.53 -10.51
CA LEU A 21 -1.29 -2.45 -10.10
C LEU A 21 -0.64 -3.84 -10.02
N ALA A 22 -1.34 -4.83 -9.47
CA ALA A 22 -0.90 -6.23 -9.41
C ALA A 22 -0.64 -6.78 -10.81
N ASP A 23 -1.58 -6.58 -11.74
CA ASP A 23 -1.46 -7.02 -13.14
C ASP A 23 -0.20 -6.40 -13.79
N SER A 24 0.07 -5.12 -13.52
CA SER A 24 1.22 -4.41 -14.09
C SER A 24 2.58 -4.95 -13.63
N ILE A 25 2.66 -5.59 -12.46
CA ILE A 25 3.90 -6.15 -11.90
C ILE A 25 3.93 -7.68 -11.92
N SER A 26 2.88 -8.33 -12.44
CA SER A 26 2.70 -9.80 -12.44
C SER A 26 3.81 -10.57 -13.17
N HIS A 27 4.52 -9.91 -14.07
CA HIS A 27 5.66 -10.47 -14.82
C HIS A 27 6.98 -10.50 -14.01
N LEU A 28 7.00 -9.90 -12.82
CA LEU A 28 8.14 -9.86 -11.92
C LEU A 28 8.04 -10.95 -10.85
N PRO A 29 9.16 -11.44 -10.28
CA PRO A 29 9.15 -12.40 -9.18
C PRO A 29 8.77 -11.72 -7.85
N VAL A 30 7.52 -11.26 -7.75
CA VAL A 30 6.98 -10.52 -6.61
C VAL A 30 5.73 -11.20 -6.04
N THR A 31 5.64 -11.26 -4.72
CA THR A 31 4.42 -11.66 -4.00
C THR A 31 3.61 -10.43 -3.63
N VAL A 32 2.34 -10.39 -4.01
CA VAL A 32 1.42 -9.28 -3.70
C VAL A 32 0.54 -9.66 -2.51
N PHE A 33 0.55 -8.82 -1.48
CA PHE A 33 -0.42 -8.84 -0.40
C PHE A 33 -1.48 -7.77 -0.68
N ASN A 34 -2.63 -8.21 -1.19
CA ASN A 34 -3.76 -7.35 -1.50
C ASN A 34 -4.82 -7.45 -0.37
N PRO A 35 -5.04 -6.39 0.43
CA PRO A 35 -6.03 -6.41 1.50
C PRO A 35 -7.47 -6.27 1.02
N PHE A 36 -7.73 -6.00 -0.26
CA PHE A 36 -9.08 -5.80 -0.76
C PHE A 36 -9.96 -7.06 -0.61
N ARG A 37 -11.09 -6.89 0.08
CA ARG A 37 -12.07 -7.95 0.33
C ARG A 37 -13.35 -7.71 -0.48
N PRO A 38 -13.58 -8.42 -1.60
CA PRO A 38 -14.80 -8.26 -2.38
C PRO A 38 -16.05 -8.80 -1.68
N ASP A 39 -15.86 -9.61 -0.63
CA ASP A 39 -16.91 -10.18 0.23
C ASP A 39 -17.24 -9.31 1.46
N TRP A 40 -16.67 -8.10 1.55
CA TRP A 40 -17.03 -7.15 2.59
C TRP A 40 -18.41 -6.56 2.30
N ASP A 41 -19.38 -6.92 3.14
CA ASP A 41 -20.77 -6.48 3.03
C ASP A 41 -21.29 -5.87 4.33
N SER A 42 -22.55 -5.42 4.34
CA SER A 42 -23.18 -4.78 5.50
C SER A 42 -23.38 -5.70 6.72
N THR A 43 -23.09 -6.99 6.61
CA THR A 43 -23.15 -7.93 7.75
C THR A 43 -21.90 -7.89 8.60
N TRP A 44 -20.78 -7.35 8.08
CA TRP A 44 -19.55 -7.16 8.83
C TRP A 44 -19.74 -6.04 9.84
N ARG A 45 -19.34 -6.29 11.09
CA ARG A 45 -19.28 -5.25 12.12
C ARG A 45 -17.82 -4.82 12.27
N GLU A 46 -17.55 -3.53 12.10
CA GLU A 46 -16.25 -2.92 12.37
C GLU A 46 -15.99 -2.81 13.88
N ASP A 47 -15.96 -3.97 14.54
CA ASP A 47 -15.74 -4.13 15.96
C ASP A 47 -14.97 -5.44 16.21
N VAL A 48 -14.09 -5.44 17.20
CA VAL A 48 -13.24 -6.59 17.53
C VAL A 48 -14.02 -7.86 17.92
N SER A 49 -15.31 -7.74 18.24
CA SER A 49 -16.20 -8.89 18.48
C SER A 49 -16.61 -9.64 17.21
N ASP A 50 -16.51 -9.03 16.02
CA ASP A 50 -16.67 -9.75 14.76
C ASP A 50 -15.34 -10.37 14.33
N ALA A 51 -15.27 -11.70 14.39
CA ALA A 51 -14.05 -12.44 14.08
C ALA A 51 -13.56 -12.22 12.64
N ARG A 52 -14.44 -11.91 11.69
CA ARG A 52 -14.06 -11.65 10.29
C ARG A 52 -13.34 -10.31 10.17
N PHE A 53 -13.92 -9.27 10.78
CA PHE A 53 -13.31 -7.95 10.86
C PHE A 53 -11.96 -8.01 11.57
N LYS A 54 -11.94 -8.60 12.76
CA LYS A 54 -10.71 -8.76 13.55
C LYS A 54 -9.63 -9.49 12.75
N GLY A 55 -9.97 -10.63 12.14
CA GLY A 55 -9.03 -11.40 11.33
C GLY A 55 -8.52 -10.66 10.10
N GLN A 56 -9.35 -9.83 9.46
CA GLN A 56 -8.92 -8.97 8.36
C GLN A 56 -7.88 -7.94 8.83
N VAL A 57 -8.17 -7.22 9.91
CA VAL A 57 -7.24 -6.20 10.43
C VAL A 57 -5.94 -6.82 10.95
N GLU A 58 -6.00 -7.98 11.62
CA GLU A 58 -4.81 -8.71 12.05
C GLU A 58 -3.96 -9.18 10.86
N TRP A 59 -4.61 -9.67 9.78
CA TRP A 59 -3.91 -10.05 8.56
C TRP A 59 -3.26 -8.85 7.87
N GLU A 60 -3.95 -7.70 7.79
CA GLU A 60 -3.41 -6.47 7.22
C GLU A 60 -2.15 -6.03 7.95
N LEU A 61 -2.18 -6.01 9.28
CA LEU A 61 -1.02 -5.68 10.12
C LEU A 61 0.14 -6.65 9.89
N GLU A 62 -0.10 -7.97 9.92
CA GLU A 62 0.94 -8.98 9.73
C GLU A 62 1.58 -8.88 8.34
N MET A 63 0.76 -8.75 7.29
CA MET A 63 1.27 -8.69 5.92
C MET A 63 1.99 -7.36 5.64
N GLN A 64 1.51 -6.26 6.20
CA GLN A 64 2.19 -4.96 6.13
C GLN A 64 3.59 -5.05 6.76
N GLU A 65 3.74 -5.70 7.92
CA GLU A 65 5.04 -5.88 8.58
C GLU A 65 5.98 -6.80 7.78
N ARG A 66 5.45 -7.89 7.22
CA ARG A 66 6.20 -8.88 6.44
C ARG A 66 6.64 -8.39 5.08
N ALA A 67 5.93 -7.44 4.48
CA ALA A 67 6.24 -6.94 3.15
C ALA A 67 7.64 -6.31 3.06
N ASP A 68 8.28 -6.41 1.90
CA ASP A 68 9.53 -5.69 1.60
C ASP A 68 9.28 -4.27 1.11
N ILE A 69 8.11 -4.04 0.49
CA ILE A 69 7.60 -2.74 0.04
C ILE A 69 6.18 -2.57 0.55
N ILE A 70 5.83 -1.37 0.98
CA ILE A 70 4.47 -1.00 1.35
C ILE A 70 4.05 0.16 0.45
N VAL A 71 3.07 -0.07 -0.41
CA VAL A 71 2.43 0.99 -1.18
C VAL A 71 1.30 1.57 -0.35
N VAL A 72 1.22 2.89 -0.24
CA VAL A 72 0.04 3.58 0.30
C VAL A 72 -0.50 4.55 -0.75
N TYR A 73 -1.68 4.28 -1.30
CA TYR A 73 -2.31 5.14 -2.30
C TYR A 73 -3.52 5.90 -1.76
N PHE A 74 -3.48 7.23 -1.87
CA PHE A 74 -4.56 8.15 -1.53
C PHE A 74 -5.14 8.80 -2.79
N GLU A 75 -6.27 8.28 -3.25
CA GLU A 75 -7.10 8.85 -4.33
C GLU A 75 -7.72 10.23 -3.98
N PRO A 76 -8.16 11.01 -4.99
CA PRO A 76 -8.93 12.21 -4.74
C PRO A 76 -10.32 11.89 -4.16
N ASP A 77 -10.83 12.77 -3.30
CA ASP A 77 -12.17 12.72 -2.69
C ASP A 77 -12.47 11.52 -1.78
N THR A 78 -11.44 10.83 -1.32
CA THR A 78 -11.54 9.74 -0.33
C THR A 78 -11.34 10.28 1.09
N GLU A 79 -11.87 9.56 2.09
CA GLU A 79 -11.51 9.82 3.50
C GLU A 79 -10.21 9.10 3.89
N ALA A 80 -10.04 7.84 3.48
CA ALA A 80 -8.86 7.00 3.71
C ALA A 80 -8.31 7.05 5.15
N HIS A 81 -9.19 7.09 6.15
CA HIS A 81 -8.80 7.16 7.57
C HIS A 81 -7.87 6.02 7.98
N ILE A 82 -8.21 4.79 7.58
CA ILE A 82 -7.40 3.60 7.89
C ILE A 82 -6.04 3.68 7.18
N SER A 83 -5.98 4.17 5.95
CA SER A 83 -4.71 4.31 5.23
C SER A 83 -3.78 5.37 5.83
N LEU A 84 -4.31 6.39 6.52
CA LEU A 84 -3.48 7.29 7.33
C LEU A 84 -2.87 6.57 8.54
N LEU A 85 -3.62 5.65 9.17
CA LEU A 85 -3.10 4.81 10.25
C LEU A 85 -2.00 3.86 9.73
N GLU A 86 -2.26 3.19 8.61
CA GLU A 86 -1.30 2.30 7.94
C GLU A 86 0.00 3.05 7.60
N LEU A 87 -0.11 4.25 7.00
CA LEU A 87 1.04 5.12 6.74
C LEU A 87 1.80 5.45 8.03
N GLY A 88 1.09 5.80 9.11
CA GLY A 88 1.69 6.08 10.41
C GLY A 88 2.49 4.91 10.96
N LEU A 89 1.96 3.68 10.84
CA LEU A 89 2.61 2.46 11.29
C LEU A 89 3.89 2.15 10.51
N CYS A 90 3.89 2.34 9.19
CA CYS A 90 5.05 2.03 8.36
C CYS A 90 5.99 3.21 8.06
N ALA A 91 5.68 4.43 8.51
CA ALA A 91 6.41 5.64 8.13
C ALA A 91 7.93 5.57 8.39
N ARG A 92 8.35 4.85 9.44
CA ARG A 92 9.75 4.72 9.85
C ARG A 92 10.43 3.43 9.35
N SER A 93 9.70 2.58 8.62
CA SER A 93 10.20 1.26 8.19
C SER A 93 11.24 1.34 7.07
N GLY A 94 11.26 2.45 6.31
CA GLY A 94 12.03 2.55 5.07
C GLY A 94 11.46 1.73 3.90
N LYS A 95 10.29 1.09 4.09
CA LYS A 95 9.64 0.22 3.09
C LYS A 95 8.55 0.92 2.27
N ALA A 96 8.11 2.10 2.71
CA ALA A 96 6.92 2.75 2.17
C ALA A 96 7.21 3.48 0.84
N ILE A 97 6.26 3.41 -0.10
CA ILE A 97 6.13 4.27 -1.27
C ILE A 97 4.72 4.85 -1.20
N VAL A 98 4.61 6.17 -1.21
CA VAL A 98 3.31 6.84 -1.07
C VAL A 98 2.94 7.52 -2.38
N ALA A 99 1.70 7.34 -2.79
CA ALA A 99 1.08 8.13 -3.83
C ALA A 99 -0.11 8.87 -3.24
N CYS A 100 -0.14 10.18 -3.43
CA CYS A 100 -1.20 11.02 -2.93
C CYS A 100 -1.64 11.95 -4.03
N SER A 101 -2.91 11.89 -4.44
CA SER A 101 -3.44 12.83 -5.41
C SER A 101 -3.58 14.23 -4.83
N GLU A 102 -3.55 15.26 -5.69
CA GLU A 102 -3.76 16.65 -5.29
C GLU A 102 -5.10 16.88 -4.59
N GLY A 103 -6.15 16.16 -5.03
CA GLY A 103 -7.50 16.23 -4.45
C GLY A 103 -7.70 15.48 -3.13
N TYR A 104 -6.66 14.90 -2.52
CA TYR A 104 -6.82 14.24 -1.22
C TYR A 104 -6.89 15.25 -0.07
N LYS A 105 -7.96 15.19 0.72
CA LYS A 105 -8.28 16.16 1.80
C LYS A 105 -7.17 16.33 2.83
N LYS A 106 -6.37 15.30 3.10
CA LYS A 106 -5.27 15.33 4.09
C LYS A 106 -3.88 15.35 3.44
N ARG A 107 -3.79 15.71 2.16
CA ARG A 107 -2.52 15.77 1.39
C ARG A 107 -1.40 16.50 2.11
N GLY A 108 -1.66 17.66 2.71
CA GLY A 108 -0.63 18.42 3.44
C GLY A 108 -0.01 17.64 4.60
N ASN A 109 -0.82 16.86 5.34
CA ASN A 109 -0.30 15.99 6.41
C ASN A 109 0.56 14.86 5.83
N VAL A 110 0.10 14.22 4.76
CA VAL A 110 0.85 13.17 4.06
C VAL A 110 2.20 13.69 3.56
N GLN A 111 2.21 14.88 2.95
CA GLN A 111 3.44 15.54 2.49
C GLN A 111 4.43 15.79 3.63
N VAL A 112 3.97 16.36 4.75
CA VAL A 112 4.83 16.64 5.90
C VAL A 112 5.39 15.35 6.52
N VAL A 113 4.56 14.31 6.67
CA VAL A 113 5.01 12.99 7.17
C VAL A 113 6.04 12.38 6.23
N CYS A 114 5.77 12.37 4.91
CA CYS A 114 6.68 11.81 3.94
C CYS A 114 8.02 12.54 3.92
N ALA A 115 7.99 13.88 3.90
CA ALA A 115 9.21 14.69 3.96
C ALA A 115 10.00 14.46 5.25
N ARG A 116 9.32 14.39 6.40
CA ARG A 116 9.95 14.18 7.71
C ARG A 116 10.67 12.84 7.82
N TYR A 117 10.09 11.78 7.26
CA TYR A 117 10.64 10.42 7.37
C TYR A 117 11.36 9.93 6.11
N GLY A 118 11.55 10.81 5.12
CA GLY A 118 12.24 10.45 3.86
C GLY A 118 11.47 9.44 3.02
N ILE A 119 10.14 9.42 3.12
CA ILE A 119 9.28 8.50 2.36
C ILE A 119 9.10 9.06 0.95
N PRO A 120 9.34 8.27 -0.10
CA PRO A 120 9.06 8.70 -1.45
C PRO A 120 7.57 8.97 -1.67
N LEU A 121 7.27 10.17 -2.18
CA LEU A 121 5.92 10.64 -2.45
C LEU A 121 5.77 11.03 -3.92
N VAL A 122 4.77 10.45 -4.57
CA VAL A 122 4.33 10.80 -5.94
C VAL A 122 2.88 11.30 -5.95
N ASP A 123 2.46 11.92 -7.05
CA ASP A 123 1.19 12.66 -7.15
C ASP A 123 0.05 11.89 -7.85
N SER A 124 0.35 10.72 -8.42
CA SER A 124 -0.58 10.02 -9.29
C SER A 124 -0.38 8.50 -9.26
N TYR A 125 -1.41 7.77 -9.69
CA TYR A 125 -1.37 6.32 -9.86
C TYR A 125 -0.32 5.88 -10.89
N ASP A 126 -0.18 6.59 -12.01
CA ASP A 126 0.81 6.23 -13.03
C ASP A 126 2.24 6.40 -12.50
N ALA A 127 2.52 7.50 -11.81
CA ALA A 127 3.81 7.71 -11.15
C ALA A 127 4.07 6.66 -10.05
N LEU A 128 3.03 6.22 -9.34
CA LEU A 128 3.13 5.12 -8.37
C LEU A 128 3.54 3.81 -9.04
N ARG A 129 2.87 3.46 -10.14
CA ARG A 129 3.16 2.26 -10.93
C ARG A 129 4.61 2.27 -11.41
N GLU A 130 5.03 3.37 -12.04
CA GLU A 130 6.39 3.53 -12.56
C GLU A 130 7.44 3.40 -11.44
N ARG A 131 7.19 4.06 -10.31
CA ARG A 131 8.08 3.98 -9.15
C ARG A 131 8.17 2.56 -8.61
N LEU A 132 7.04 1.88 -8.42
CA LEU A 132 7.03 0.51 -7.90
C LEU A 132 7.77 -0.46 -8.83
N VAL A 133 7.56 -0.35 -10.15
CA VAL A 133 8.27 -1.17 -11.14
C VAL A 133 9.78 -0.93 -11.05
N SER A 134 10.20 0.34 -10.98
CA SER A 134 11.61 0.71 -10.84
C SER A 134 12.24 0.11 -9.58
N GLU A 135 11.55 0.17 -8.43
CA GLU A 135 12.02 -0.40 -7.16
C GLU A 135 12.14 -1.92 -7.19
N LEU A 136 11.18 -2.61 -7.79
CA LEU A 136 11.19 -4.07 -7.92
C LEU A 136 12.29 -4.55 -8.88
N GLN A 137 12.55 -3.81 -9.96
CA GLN A 137 13.60 -4.12 -10.94
C GLN A 137 15.01 -3.77 -10.44
N GLY A 138 15.18 -2.62 -9.77
CA GLY A 138 16.47 -2.19 -9.22
C GLY A 138 17.07 -3.19 -8.22
N ALA A 139 16.21 -3.88 -7.46
CA ALA A 139 16.64 -4.96 -6.57
C ALA A 139 17.12 -6.23 -7.31
N SER A 140 16.58 -6.51 -8.51
CA SER A 140 17.01 -7.67 -9.32
C SER A 140 18.41 -7.53 -9.90
N ILE A 141 18.94 -6.30 -9.98
CA ILE A 141 20.31 -6.02 -10.44
C ILE A 141 21.30 -6.21 -9.29
N ASN A 142 20.94 -5.74 -8.09
CA ASN A 142 21.79 -5.86 -6.90
C ASN A 142 21.90 -7.29 -6.34
N SER A 143 20.92 -8.17 -6.62
CA SER A 143 20.97 -9.58 -6.20
C SER A 143 21.83 -10.48 -7.11
N LYS A 144 22.19 -10.02 -8.31
CA LYS A 144 23.09 -10.75 -9.24
C LYS A 144 24.58 -10.41 -9.06
N THR A 145 24.91 -9.46 -8.18
CA THR A 145 26.28 -8.96 -7.96
C THR A 145 26.82 -9.35 -6.58
N ARG A 146 26.25 -10.38 -5.94
CA ARG A 146 26.74 -10.97 -4.70
C ARG A 146 26.83 -12.47 -4.82
#